data_AF-A0A346QZD2-F1
#
_entry.id   AF-A0A346QZD2-F1
#
_cell.length_a   1.000
_cell.length_b   1.000
_cell.length_c   1.000
_cell.angle_alpha   90.00
_cell.angle_beta   90.00
_cell.angle_gamma   90.00
#
_symmetry.space_group_name_H-M   'P 1'
#
loop_
_entity.id
_entity.type
_entity.pdbx_description
1 polymer ?
#
loop_
_entity_poly.entity_id
_entity_poly.type
_entity_poly.pdbx_seq_one_letter_code
_entity_poly.pdbx_strand_id
1 'polypeptide(L)'
;MLRCDRPTTAHAAGGTIFLLTIRPMATLGPNVELLIRDCFSLTRSEARLAASLARSGTLEETLGDLSITRNTAKTHLRRIFTKTATRNQVELVRLIAALQSV
;
A
#
# COMPACT_ATOMS: atom_id res chain seq x y z
N MET A 1 -13.08 23.48 38.17
CA MET A 1 -12.10 24.06 37.23
C MET A 1 -12.35 23.48 35.84
N LEU A 2 -13.36 24.00 35.14
CA LEU A 2 -13.58 23.76 33.71
C LEU A 2 -13.99 25.10 33.08
N ARG A 3 -13.17 25.58 32.15
CA ARG A 3 -13.36 26.70 31.21
C ARG A 3 -12.08 26.70 30.37
N CYS A 4 -12.04 26.95 29.07
CA CYS A 4 -12.89 27.58 28.06
C CYS A 4 -12.32 27.02 26.72
N ASP A 5 -12.83 27.14 25.50
CA ASP A 5 -13.78 28.06 24.88
C ASP A 5 -14.08 27.51 23.47
N ARG A 6 -15.24 27.86 22.90
CA ARG A 6 -15.47 27.75 21.45
C ARG A 6 -14.95 29.00 20.76
N PRO A 7 -14.54 28.90 19.49
CA PRO A 7 -15.29 29.61 18.45
C PRO A 7 -15.46 28.70 17.21
N THR A 8 -16.26 28.95 16.19
CA THR A 8 -17.38 29.85 15.89
C THR A 8 -17.89 29.33 14.53
N THR A 9 -19.19 29.44 14.31
CA THR A 9 -19.93 29.13 13.09
C THR A 9 -19.24 29.54 11.77
N ALA A 10 -19.27 28.66 10.77
CA ALA A 10 -19.23 29.04 9.36
C ALA A 10 -20.20 28.14 8.57
N HIS A 11 -21.42 28.65 8.40
CA HIS A 11 -22.38 28.18 7.41
C HIS A 11 -22.14 29.03 6.16
N ALA A 12 -21.68 28.43 5.06
CA ALA A 12 -21.67 29.07 3.75
C ALA A 12 -22.05 28.03 2.69
N ALA A 13 -23.06 28.41 1.90
CA ALA A 13 -23.72 27.63 0.88
C ALA A 13 -22.76 27.19 -0.24
N GLY A 14 -22.99 25.98 -0.76
CA GLY A 14 -22.22 25.36 -1.83
C GLY A 14 -21.90 23.92 -1.46
N GLY A 15 -22.91 23.04 -1.53
CA GLY A 15 -22.79 21.62 -1.20
C GLY A 15 -21.84 20.91 -2.14
N THR A 16 -20.54 21.06 -1.93
CA THR A 16 -19.50 20.27 -2.57
C THR A 16 -19.51 18.94 -1.86
N ILE A 17 -20.24 17.96 -2.42
CA ILE A 17 -20.20 16.59 -1.96
C ILE A 17 -18.80 16.07 -2.26
N PHE A 18 -17.95 16.02 -1.23
CA PHE A 18 -16.72 15.27 -1.30
C PHE A 18 -17.09 13.78 -1.25
N LEU A 19 -17.08 13.13 -2.41
CA LEU A 19 -17.23 11.68 -2.51
C LEU A 19 -16.00 11.05 -1.86
N LEU A 20 -16.12 10.72 -0.57
CA LEU A 20 -15.13 9.91 0.11
C LEU A 20 -15.29 8.47 -0.39
N THR A 21 -14.54 8.12 -1.45
CA THR A 21 -14.45 6.73 -1.87
C THR A 21 -13.64 5.99 -0.80
N ILE A 22 -14.32 5.31 0.11
CA ILE A 22 -13.68 4.31 0.95
C ILE A 22 -13.36 3.15 0.01
N ARG A 23 -12.14 3.13 -0.55
CA ARG A 23 -11.65 1.90 -1.17
C ARG A 23 -11.47 0.91 -0.04
N PRO A 24 -12.23 -0.21 0.01
CA PRO A 24 -11.96 -1.25 0.98
C PRO A 24 -10.48 -1.61 0.80
N MET A 25 -9.72 -1.54 1.90
CA MET A 25 -8.32 -1.99 1.95
C MET A 25 -8.26 -3.33 1.24
N ALA A 26 -7.70 -3.32 0.03
CA ALA A 26 -7.93 -4.38 -0.95
C ALA A 26 -7.64 -5.71 -0.28
N THR A 27 -8.68 -6.54 -0.12
CA THR A 27 -8.48 -7.95 0.15
C THR A 27 -7.76 -8.45 -1.08
N LEU A 28 -6.43 -8.52 -1.02
CA LEU A 28 -5.62 -8.97 -2.16
C LEU A 28 -6.26 -10.26 -2.65
N GLY A 29 -6.85 -10.20 -3.84
CA GLY A 29 -7.48 -11.36 -4.43
C GLY A 29 -6.45 -12.48 -4.47
N PRO A 30 -6.86 -13.76 -4.38
CA PRO A 30 -5.96 -14.91 -4.32
C PRO A 30 -4.97 -14.99 -5.51
N ASN A 31 -5.16 -14.16 -6.54
CA ASN A 31 -4.37 -14.13 -7.77
C ASN A 31 -3.36 -12.98 -7.87
N VAL A 32 -3.30 -12.03 -6.92
CA VAL A 32 -2.38 -10.87 -7.07
C VAL A 32 -0.91 -11.30 -7.02
N GLU A 33 -0.54 -12.24 -6.14
CA GLU A 33 0.81 -12.78 -6.13
C GLU A 33 1.19 -13.43 -7.47
N LEU A 34 0.27 -14.20 -8.07
CA LEU A 34 0.49 -14.83 -9.36
C LEU A 34 0.63 -13.79 -10.48
N LEU A 35 -0.23 -12.78 -10.48
CA LEU A 35 -0.25 -11.74 -11.50
C LEU A 35 1.03 -10.90 -11.46
N ILE A 36 1.48 -10.46 -10.28
CA ILE A 36 2.75 -9.73 -10.15
C ILE A 36 3.93 -10.64 -10.51
N ARG A 37 3.88 -11.92 -10.12
CA ARG A 37 4.93 -12.89 -10.45
C ARG A 37 5.07 -13.05 -11.95
N ASP A 38 3.97 -13.22 -12.67
CA ASP A 38 3.98 -13.50 -14.10
C ASP A 38 4.25 -12.23 -14.92
N CYS A 39 3.75 -11.05 -14.50
CA CYS A 39 4.04 -9.78 -15.17
C CYS A 39 5.50 -9.31 -15.00
N PHE A 40 6.14 -9.58 -13.86
CA PHE A 40 7.48 -9.03 -13.53
C PHE A 40 8.54 -10.10 -13.28
N SER A 41 8.25 -11.37 -13.55
CA SER A 41 9.16 -12.51 -13.28
C SER A 41 9.73 -12.49 -11.85
N LEU A 42 8.88 -12.12 -10.87
CA LEU A 42 9.26 -12.18 -9.47
C LEU A 42 9.38 -13.63 -9.00
N THR A 43 10.20 -13.87 -7.98
CA THR A 43 10.15 -15.13 -7.24
C THR A 43 8.94 -15.16 -6.32
N ARG A 44 8.54 -16.34 -5.83
CA ARG A 44 7.42 -16.46 -4.87
C ARG A 44 7.62 -15.57 -3.64
N SER A 45 8.84 -15.51 -3.10
CA SER A 45 9.16 -14.69 -1.92
C SER A 45 9.10 -13.19 -2.22
N GLU A 46 9.51 -12.78 -3.42
CA GLU A 46 9.43 -11.38 -3.87
C GLU A 46 7.99 -10.94 -4.09
N ALA A 47 7.17 -11.78 -4.73
CA ALA A 47 5.75 -11.52 -4.95
C ALA A 47 4.99 -11.42 -3.62
N ARG A 48 5.28 -12.32 -2.67
CA ARG A 48 4.69 -12.30 -1.32
C ARG A 48 5.06 -11.04 -0.55
N LEU A 49 6.32 -10.59 -0.64
CA LEU A 49 6.76 -9.33 -0.02
C LEU A 49 6.06 -8.12 -0.64
N ALA A 50 6.00 -8.06 -1.98
CA ALA A 50 5.34 -6.98 -2.71
C ALA A 50 3.84 -6.91 -2.40
N ALA A 51 3.16 -8.06 -2.36
CA ALA A 51 1.75 -8.16 -2.03
C ALA A 51 1.47 -7.76 -0.57
N SER A 52 2.26 -8.24 0.39
CA SER A 52 2.13 -7.83 1.80
C SER A 52 2.36 -6.34 1.98
N LEU A 53 3.37 -5.75 1.32
CA LEU A 53 3.64 -4.32 1.36
C LEU A 53 2.49 -3.48 0.77
N ALA A 54 1.86 -3.96 -0.30
CA ALA A 54 0.68 -3.33 -0.86
C ALA A 54 -0.55 -3.46 0.05
N ARG A 55 -0.62 -4.50 0.90
CA ARG A 55 -1.69 -4.71 1.88
C ARG A 55 -1.56 -3.81 3.08
N SER A 56 -0.40 -3.84 3.73
CA SER A 56 -0.16 -3.16 5.00
C SER A 56 0.12 -1.68 4.79
N GLY A 57 0.66 -1.30 3.63
CA GLY A 57 0.99 0.09 3.33
C GLY A 57 2.27 0.59 4.00
N THR A 58 2.73 -0.06 5.07
CA THR A 58 4.00 0.22 5.74
C THR A 58 4.96 -0.96 5.71
N LEU A 59 6.27 -0.66 5.67
CA LEU A 59 7.32 -1.69 5.71
C LEU A 59 7.35 -2.40 7.07
N GLU A 60 7.14 -1.68 8.18
CA GLU A 60 7.20 -2.23 9.54
C GLU A 60 6.16 -3.35 9.75
N GLU A 61 4.92 -3.12 9.33
CA GLU A 61 3.86 -4.13 9.40
C GLU A 61 4.16 -5.32 8.49
N THR A 62 4.70 -5.09 7.28
CA THR A 62 5.15 -6.17 6.39
C THR A 62 6.25 -7.03 7.03
N LEU A 63 7.18 -6.44 7.78
CA LEU A 63 8.21 -7.18 8.50
C LEU A 63 7.60 -8.08 9.58
N GLY A 64 6.61 -7.56 10.31
CA GLY A 64 5.85 -8.33 11.30
C GLY A 64 5.10 -9.50 10.68
N ASP A 65 4.33 -9.22 9.61
CA ASP A 65 3.52 -10.20 8.89
C ASP A 65 4.35 -11.35 8.30
N LEU A 66 5.55 -11.04 7.81
CA LEU A 66 6.44 -12.02 7.18
C LEU A 66 7.49 -12.59 8.15
N SER A 67 7.56 -12.07 9.38
CA SER A 67 8.57 -12.44 10.39
C SER A 67 10.01 -12.36 9.85
N ILE A 68 10.31 -11.30 9.09
CA ILE A 68 11.65 -11.07 8.50
C ILE A 68 12.32 -9.82 9.06
N THR A 69 13.64 -9.74 8.97
CA THR A 69 14.39 -8.54 9.38
C THR A 69 14.32 -7.45 8.32
N ARG A 70 14.49 -6.19 8.75
CA ARG A 70 14.60 -5.03 7.85
C ARG A 70 15.73 -5.19 6.83
N ASN A 71 16.84 -5.84 7.19
CA ASN A 71 17.95 -6.09 6.27
C ASN A 71 17.58 -7.09 5.16
N THR A 72 16.87 -8.16 5.54
CA THR A 72 16.33 -9.16 4.60
C THR A 72 15.32 -8.50 3.66
N ALA A 73 14.39 -7.71 4.19
CA ALA A 73 13.40 -7.00 3.38
C ALA A 73 14.06 -6.01 2.40
N LYS A 74 15.05 -5.22 2.83
CA LYS A 74 15.79 -4.31 1.94
C LYS A 74 16.44 -5.05 0.76
N THR A 75 17.01 -6.23 1.03
CA THR A 75 17.64 -7.06 -0.01
C THR A 75 16.60 -7.51 -1.05
N HIS A 76 15.45 -8.00 -0.59
CA HIS A 76 14.36 -8.39 -1.47
C HIS A 76 13.76 -7.19 -2.22
N LEU A 77 13.53 -6.06 -1.56
CA LEU A 77 13.01 -4.83 -2.17
C LEU A 77 13.91 -4.31 -3.27
N ARG A 78 15.25 -4.35 -3.10
CA ARG A 78 16.18 -3.94 -4.16
C ARG A 78 16.01 -4.77 -5.43
N ARG A 79 15.82 -6.09 -5.29
CA ARG A 79 15.55 -6.99 -6.42
C ARG A 79 14.19 -6.71 -7.04
N ILE A 80 13.16 -6.52 -6.21
CA ILE A 80 11.81 -6.19 -6.66
C ILE A 80 11.84 -4.89 -7.48
N PHE A 81 12.38 -3.80 -6.92
CA PHE A 81 12.50 -2.50 -7.59
C PHE A 81 13.20 -2.60 -8.95
N THR A 82 14.25 -3.41 -9.03
CA THR A 82 14.96 -3.66 -10.29
C THR A 82 14.07 -4.39 -11.30
N LYS A 83 13.32 -5.42 -10.87
CA LYS A 83 12.45 -6.22 -11.74
C LYS A 83 11.15 -5.50 -12.14
N THR A 84 10.61 -4.66 -11.26
CA THR A 84 9.38 -3.89 -11.50
C THR A 84 9.66 -2.51 -12.08
N ALA A 85 10.93 -2.15 -12.33
CA ALA A 85 11.36 -0.83 -12.78
C ALA A 85 10.84 0.32 -11.90
N THR A 86 10.75 0.11 -10.58
CA THR A 86 10.33 1.14 -9.61
C THR A 86 11.51 1.59 -8.77
N ARG A 87 11.43 2.80 -8.20
CA ARG A 87 12.55 3.43 -7.46
C ARG A 87 12.32 3.45 -5.95
N ASN A 88 11.07 3.36 -5.51
CA ASN A 88 10.71 3.46 -4.11
C ASN A 88 9.46 2.62 -3.80
N GLN A 89 9.20 2.46 -2.50
CA GLN A 89 8.03 1.73 -1.99
C GLN A 89 6.71 2.31 -2.53
N VAL A 90 6.59 3.63 -2.65
CA VAL A 90 5.35 4.28 -3.07
C VAL A 90 5.02 3.94 -4.53
N GLU A 91 6.02 3.96 -5.41
CA GLU A 91 5.89 3.54 -6.81
C GLU A 91 5.54 2.07 -6.93
N LEU A 92 6.16 1.19 -6.14
CA LEU A 92 5.83 -0.23 -6.11
C LEU A 92 4.37 -0.46 -5.67
N VAL A 93 3.93 0.18 -4.58
CA VAL A 93 2.56 0.06 -4.07
C VAL A 93 1.55 0.60 -5.10
N ARG A 94 1.85 1.73 -5.75
CA ARG A 94 1.02 2.29 -6.83
C ARG A 94 0.91 1.36 -8.04
N LEU A 95 2.02 0.78 -8.47
CA LEU A 95 2.05 -0.17 -9.56
C LEU A 95 1.20 -1.40 -9.24
N ILE A 96 1.32 -1.95 -8.03
CA ILE A 96 0.51 -3.09 -7.60
C ILE A 96 -0.97 -2.72 -7.51
N ALA A 97 -1.29 -1.56 -6.94
CA ALA A 97 -2.66 -1.07 -6.86
C ALA A 97 -3.30 -0.86 -8.25
N ALA A 98 -2.51 -0.43 -9.24
CA ALA A 98 -2.98 -0.31 -10.62
C ALA A 98 -3.32 -1.69 -11.23
N LEU A 99 -2.53 -2.72 -10.96
CA LEU A 99 -2.78 -4.09 -11.41
C LEU A 99 -4.01 -4.73 -10.74
N GLN A 100 -4.36 -4.28 -9.52
CA GLN A 100 -5.55 -4.73 -8.80
C GLN A 100 -6.85 -4.04 -9.25
N SER A 101 -6.74 -2.93 -9.98
CA SER A 101 -7.89 -2.15 -10.44
C SER A 101 -8.40 -2.58 -11.81
N VAL A 102 -7.87 -3.68 -12.35
CA VAL A 102 -8.23 -4.28 -13.65
C VAL A 102 -9.07 -5.54 -13.43
#